data_AF-A0ABD6EZS7-F1
#
_entry.id   AF-A0ABD6EZS7-F1
#
_cell.length_a   1.000
_cell.length_b   1.000
_cell.length_c   1.000
_cell.angle_alpha   90.00
_cell.angle_beta   90.00
_cell.angle_gamma   90.00
#
_symmetry.space_group_name_H-M   'P 1'
#
loop_
_entity.id
_entity.type
_entity.pdbx_description
1 polymer ?
#
loop_
_entity_poly.entity_id
_entity_poly.type
_entity_poly.pdbx_seq_one_letter_code
_entity_poly.pdbx_strand_id
1 'polypeptide(L)'
;MVGYTETAKCMTIRKVFDDAYRSPLSVVLVDNIERLLDYSPIGPRYSNLVLQALFVLVKKQPPPGRRLLVLATASNRSFLNELGLLSAFGTVIDVPSLTEVDQIMTVVEESNGFTESEWNAIRSGLSKNITGPPNYFIGIKKLLNVIDLAKECEGSDRVDVLVRTLRSEMLFS
;
A
#
# COMPACT_ATOMS: atom_id res chain seq x y z
N MET A 1 9.45 -9.15 -11.43
CA MET A 1 10.15 -10.41 -11.77
C MET A 1 9.12 -11.44 -12.27
N VAL A 2 8.35 -11.09 -13.30
CA VAL A 2 7.27 -11.95 -13.82
C VAL A 2 7.89 -13.09 -14.63
N GLY A 3 7.39 -14.31 -14.44
CA GLY A 3 7.87 -15.51 -15.15
C GLY A 3 9.21 -16.07 -14.66
N TYR A 4 9.78 -15.50 -13.60
CA TYR A 4 11.03 -16.00 -13.03
C TYR A 4 10.78 -17.26 -12.20
N THR A 5 11.67 -18.23 -12.30
CA THR A 5 11.75 -19.33 -11.33
C THR A 5 12.20 -18.80 -9.97
N GLU A 6 11.92 -19.54 -8.90
CA GLU A 6 12.32 -19.16 -7.54
C GLU A 6 13.82 -18.88 -7.44
N THR A 7 14.65 -19.74 -8.04
CA THR A 7 16.11 -19.57 -8.10
C THR A 7 16.50 -18.28 -8.82
N ALA A 8 15.87 -17.96 -9.95
CA ALA A 8 16.13 -16.73 -10.69
C ALA A 8 15.78 -15.48 -9.88
N LYS A 9 14.69 -15.52 -9.10
CA LYS A 9 14.36 -14.46 -8.14
C LYS A 9 15.45 -14.33 -7.07
N CYS A 10 15.85 -15.42 -6.42
CA CYS A 10 16.89 -15.40 -5.39
C CYS A 10 18.21 -14.81 -5.90
N MET A 11 18.63 -15.20 -7.11
CA MET A 11 19.84 -14.66 -7.74
C MET A 11 19.72 -13.16 -8.02
N THR A 12 18.55 -12.72 -8.50
CA THR A 12 18.32 -11.30 -8.78
C THR A 12 18.30 -10.46 -7.51
N ILE A 13 17.62 -10.93 -6.46
CA ILE A 13 17.58 -10.25 -5.15
C ILE A 13 18.99 -10.18 -4.58
N ARG A 14 19.74 -11.29 -4.58
CA ARG A 14 21.13 -11.31 -4.11
C ARG A 14 21.99 -10.28 -4.85
N LYS A 15 21.88 -10.23 -6.19
CA LYS A 15 22.63 -9.27 -7.01
C LYS A 15 22.34 -7.83 -6.59
N VAL A 16 21.07 -7.47 -6.36
CA VAL A 16 20.68 -6.12 -5.90
C VAL A 16 21.34 -5.79 -4.56
N PHE A 17 21.36 -6.71 -3.60
CA PHE A 17 22.03 -6.50 -2.32
C PHE A 17 23.57 -6.40 -2.48
N ASP A 18 24.17 -7.25 -3.31
CA ASP A 18 25.61 -7.23 -3.57
C ASP A 18 26.05 -5.91 -4.23
N ASP A 19 25.23 -5.36 -5.13
CA ASP A 19 25.46 -4.06 -5.74
C ASP A 19 25.27 -2.93 -4.71
N ALA A 20 24.22 -3.00 -3.87
CA ALA A 20 23.98 -2.04 -2.79
C ALA A 20 25.12 -2.01 -1.77
N TYR A 21 25.76 -3.15 -1.50
CA TYR A 21 26.92 -3.22 -0.64
C TYR A 21 28.13 -2.50 -1.21
N ARG A 22 28.21 -2.13 -2.50
CA ARG A 22 29.37 -1.42 -3.06
C ARG A 22 29.39 0.07 -2.73
N SER A 23 28.24 0.65 -2.42
CA SER A 23 28.09 2.07 -2.07
C SER A 23 28.40 2.31 -0.58
N PRO A 24 28.99 3.47 -0.20
CA PRO A 24 29.10 3.88 1.20
C PRO A 24 27.74 3.99 1.89
N LEU A 25 26.72 4.48 1.18
CA LEU A 25 25.34 4.61 1.64
C LEU A 25 24.42 4.06 0.56
N SER A 26 23.53 3.13 0.91
CA SER A 26 22.55 2.56 -0.01
C SER A 26 21.18 2.36 0.63
N VAL A 27 20.15 2.39 -0.20
CA VAL A 27 18.78 2.05 0.16
C VAL A 27 18.30 0.97 -0.81
N VAL A 28 17.72 -0.10 -0.28
CA VAL A 28 17.06 -1.14 -1.07
C VAL A 28 15.57 -1.15 -0.73
N LEU A 29 14.73 -1.00 -1.75
CA LEU A 29 13.28 -1.12 -1.62
C LEU A 29 12.82 -2.50 -2.11
N VAL A 30 12.26 -3.29 -1.20
CA VAL A 30 11.62 -4.57 -1.49
C VAL A 30 10.10 -4.34 -1.55
N ASP A 31 9.61 -4.03 -2.73
CA ASP A 31 8.18 -3.76 -2.93
C ASP A 31 7.35 -5.04 -3.00
N ASN A 32 6.22 -5.05 -2.30
CA ASN A 32 5.18 -6.07 -2.31
C ASN A 32 5.73 -7.48 -2.06
N ILE A 33 6.17 -7.72 -0.82
CA ILE A 33 6.80 -8.98 -0.40
C ILE A 33 5.95 -10.20 -0.77
N GLU A 34 4.64 -10.13 -0.60
CA GLU A 34 3.72 -11.24 -0.86
C GLU A 34 3.81 -11.68 -2.33
N ARG A 35 3.82 -10.71 -3.24
CA ARG A 35 3.98 -10.99 -4.67
C ARG A 35 5.39 -11.49 -5.00
N LEU A 36 6.41 -11.00 -4.31
CA LEU A 36 7.78 -11.50 -4.48
C LEU A 36 7.88 -12.98 -4.07
N LEU A 37 7.19 -13.35 -2.99
CA LEU A 37 7.06 -14.71 -2.46
C LEU A 37 6.08 -15.61 -3.22
N ASP A 38 5.46 -15.16 -4.32
CA ASP A 38 4.41 -15.91 -5.02
C ASP A 38 3.27 -16.36 -4.08
N TYR A 39 2.91 -15.53 -3.10
CA TYR A 39 1.86 -15.85 -2.16
C TYR A 39 0.51 -16.02 -2.86
N SER A 40 -0.15 -17.14 -2.59
CA SER A 40 -1.54 -17.41 -2.96
C SER A 40 -2.33 -17.81 -1.72
N PRO A 41 -3.47 -17.15 -1.41
CA PRO A 41 -4.28 -17.48 -0.25
C PRO A 41 -5.04 -18.81 -0.38
N ILE A 42 -5.27 -19.30 -1.61
CA ILE A 42 -5.96 -20.58 -1.84
C ILE A 42 -4.96 -21.72 -1.69
N GLY A 43 -5.14 -22.52 -0.63
CA GLY A 43 -4.25 -23.63 -0.28
C GLY A 43 -2.84 -23.13 0.05
N PRO A 44 -2.71 -22.23 1.05
CA PRO A 44 -1.68 -21.19 1.18
C PRO A 44 -0.33 -21.63 0.65
N ARG A 45 0.07 -21.06 -0.49
CA ARG A 45 1.35 -21.35 -1.15
C ARG A 45 2.21 -20.10 -1.17
N TYR A 46 3.51 -20.31 -1.01
CA TYR A 46 4.52 -19.28 -1.18
C TYR A 46 5.87 -19.96 -1.48
N SER A 47 6.78 -19.19 -2.04
CA SER A 47 8.14 -19.60 -2.33
C SER A 47 9.00 -19.54 -1.07
N ASN A 48 9.16 -20.69 -0.39
CA ASN A 48 10.02 -20.76 0.79
C ASN A 48 11.50 -20.46 0.43
N LEU A 49 11.95 -20.79 -0.79
CA LEU A 49 13.30 -20.48 -1.23
C LEU A 49 13.56 -18.96 -1.24
N VAL A 50 12.62 -18.18 -1.78
CA VAL A 50 12.70 -16.72 -1.80
C VAL A 50 12.58 -16.14 -0.38
N LEU A 51 11.72 -16.72 0.46
CA LEU A 51 11.58 -16.32 1.87
C LEU A 51 12.91 -16.47 2.63
N GLN A 52 13.56 -17.63 2.54
CA GLN A 52 14.84 -17.87 3.21
C GLN A 52 15.94 -16.95 2.68
N ALA A 53 15.96 -16.69 1.37
CA ALA A 53 16.90 -15.73 0.78
C ALA A 53 16.70 -14.31 1.34
N LEU A 54 15.45 -13.85 1.47
CA LEU A 54 15.14 -12.56 2.09
C LEU A 54 15.58 -12.50 3.55
N PHE A 55 15.30 -13.53 4.35
CA PHE A 55 15.75 -13.58 5.75
C PHE A 55 17.26 -13.39 5.89
N VAL A 56 18.03 -14.09 5.06
CA VAL A 56 19.50 -13.99 5.07
C VAL A 56 19.95 -12.58 4.66
N LEU A 57 19.38 -12.03 3.59
CA LEU A 57 19.83 -10.75 3.04
C LEU A 57 19.43 -9.55 3.91
N VAL A 58 18.24 -9.56 4.51
CA VAL A 58 17.76 -8.49 5.39
C VAL A 58 18.55 -8.46 6.71
N LYS A 59 18.93 -9.63 7.25
CA LYS A 59 19.71 -9.72 8.50
C LYS A 59 21.22 -9.53 8.31
N LYS A 60 21.72 -9.63 7.07
CA LYS A 60 23.15 -9.52 6.77
C LYS A 60 23.62 -8.08 6.94
N GLN A 61 24.59 -7.86 7.84
CA GLN A 61 25.21 -6.55 7.99
C GLN A 61 26.03 -6.17 6.76
N PRO A 62 26.00 -4.88 6.35
CA PRO A 62 26.87 -4.39 5.29
C PRO A 62 28.35 -4.45 5.71
N PRO A 63 29.30 -4.46 4.76
CA PRO A 63 30.72 -4.40 5.06
C PRO A 63 31.10 -3.18 5.92
N PRO A 64 32.23 -3.23 6.67
CA PRO A 64 32.69 -2.11 7.47
C PRO A 64 32.79 -0.81 6.67
N GLY A 65 32.37 0.30 7.27
CA GLY A 65 32.36 1.61 6.63
C GLY A 65 31.23 1.84 5.63
N ARG A 66 30.25 0.93 5.54
CA ARG A 66 29.08 1.05 4.66
C ARG A 66 27.77 0.97 5.44
N ARG A 67 26.72 1.65 4.95
CA ARG A 67 25.39 1.63 5.55
C ARG A 67 24.34 1.26 4.51
N LEU A 68 23.42 0.39 4.92
CA LEU A 68 22.31 -0.07 4.10
C LEU A 68 21.01 0.14 4.87
N LEU A 69 20.04 0.82 4.25
CA LEU A 69 18.65 0.85 4.69
C LEU A 69 17.82 -0.07 3.80
N VAL A 70 17.10 -1.02 4.39
CA VAL A 70 16.14 -1.86 3.67
C VAL A 70 14.74 -1.39 4.01
N LEU A 71 14.02 -0.92 2.99
CA LEU A 71 12.59 -0.61 3.08
C LEU A 71 11.82 -1.75 2.43
N ALA A 72 10.71 -2.16 3.01
CA ALA A 72 9.83 -3.14 2.40
C ALA A 72 8.38 -2.73 2.53
N THR A 73 7.58 -3.06 1.51
CA THR A 73 6.14 -2.84 1.52
C THR A 73 5.41 -4.18 1.54
N ALA A 74 4.30 -4.21 2.26
CA ALA A 74 3.45 -5.38 2.41
C ALA A 74 2.00 -4.91 2.62
N SER A 75 1.05 -5.72 2.19
CA SER A 75 -0.39 -5.50 2.36
C SER A 75 -1.05 -6.52 3.31
N ASN A 76 -0.36 -7.62 3.64
CA ASN A 76 -0.85 -8.73 4.45
C ASN A 76 0.08 -8.96 5.65
N ARG A 77 -0.17 -8.18 6.71
CA ARG A 77 0.63 -8.22 7.95
C ARG A 77 0.54 -9.59 8.65
N SER A 78 -0.64 -10.20 8.72
CA SER A 78 -0.81 -11.49 9.41
C SER A 78 0.01 -12.59 8.74
N PHE A 79 -0.01 -12.67 7.41
CA PHE A 79 0.83 -13.61 6.67
C PHE A 79 2.33 -13.42 6.95
N LEU A 80 2.84 -12.18 6.90
CA LEU A 80 4.26 -11.93 7.21
C LEU A 80 4.62 -12.23 8.67
N ASN A 81 3.67 -12.07 9.59
CA ASN A 81 3.83 -12.44 10.99
C ASN A 81 3.92 -13.97 11.16
N GLU A 82 3.04 -14.72 10.49
CA GLU A 82 3.06 -16.19 10.50
C GLU A 82 4.36 -16.76 9.93
N LEU A 83 4.91 -16.12 8.89
CA LEU A 83 6.22 -16.47 8.34
C LEU A 83 7.41 -16.04 9.23
N GLY A 84 7.17 -15.28 10.29
CA GLY A 84 8.20 -14.72 11.16
C GLY A 84 9.04 -13.60 10.51
N LEU A 85 8.68 -13.16 9.30
CA LEU A 85 9.49 -12.22 8.52
C LEU A 85 9.48 -10.81 9.11
N LEU A 86 8.39 -10.42 9.79
CA LEU A 86 8.32 -9.13 10.50
C LEU A 86 9.46 -8.96 11.51
N SER A 87 9.86 -10.04 12.20
CA SER A 87 10.96 -10.03 13.17
C SER A 87 12.35 -9.80 12.55
N ALA A 88 12.48 -9.92 11.22
CA ALA A 88 13.73 -9.64 10.52
C ALA A 88 13.93 -8.13 10.29
N PHE A 89 12.87 -7.33 10.35
CA PHE A 89 12.93 -5.89 10.19
C PHE A 89 13.05 -5.20 11.56
N GLY A 90 13.81 -4.11 11.61
CA GLY A 90 14.02 -3.36 12.85
C GLY A 90 12.78 -2.57 13.30
N THR A 91 11.99 -2.08 12.33
CA THR A 91 10.79 -1.27 12.60
C THR A 91 9.71 -1.63 11.59
N VAL A 92 8.46 -1.64 12.04
CA VAL A 92 7.27 -1.77 11.20
C VAL A 92 6.44 -0.50 11.35
N ILE A 93 6.06 0.11 10.23
CA ILE A 93 5.22 1.31 10.19
C ILE A 93 3.91 0.94 9.52
N ASP A 94 2.80 1.07 10.23
CA ASP A 94 1.48 0.85 9.68
C ASP A 94 1.04 2.07 8.86
N VAL A 95 0.56 1.82 7.63
CA VAL A 95 0.02 2.84 6.73
C VAL A 95 -1.51 2.65 6.70
N PRO A 96 -2.27 3.42 7.50
CA PRO A 96 -3.70 3.22 7.62
C PRO A 96 -4.46 3.69 6.38
N SER A 97 -5.66 3.15 6.19
CA SER A 97 -6.63 3.69 5.22
C SER A 97 -7.31 4.94 5.80
N LEU A 98 -7.90 5.76 4.92
CA LEU A 98 -8.70 6.92 5.32
C LEU A 98 -10.03 6.41 5.89
N THR A 99 -10.38 6.91 7.08
CA THR A 99 -11.55 6.46 7.84
C THR A 99 -12.56 7.56 8.08
N GLU A 100 -12.09 8.80 8.17
CA GLU A 100 -12.91 9.97 8.47
C GLU A 100 -13.22 10.77 7.21
N VAL A 101 -14.39 11.42 7.19
CA VAL A 101 -14.79 12.30 6.09
C VAL A 101 -13.79 13.44 5.91
N ASP A 102 -13.26 14.00 7.00
CA ASP A 102 -12.28 15.09 6.93
C ASP A 102 -11.00 14.65 6.20
N GLN A 103 -10.49 13.45 6.50
CA GLN A 103 -9.33 12.88 5.83
C GLN A 103 -9.57 12.68 4.33
N ILE A 104 -10.76 12.21 3.96
CA ILE A 104 -11.16 12.04 2.55
C ILE A 104 -11.26 13.40 1.87
N MET A 105 -11.89 14.38 2.52
CA MET A 105 -12.06 15.73 1.99
C MET A 105 -10.73 16.43 1.76
N THR A 106 -9.73 16.25 2.65
CA THR A 106 -8.38 16.77 2.41
C THR A 106 -7.81 16.27 1.07
N VAL A 107 -8.00 14.99 0.72
CA VAL A 107 -7.53 14.46 -0.56
C VAL A 107 -8.35 14.98 -1.74
N VAL A 108 -9.67 15.15 -1.57
CA VAL A 108 -10.55 15.71 -2.61
C VAL A 108 -10.20 17.17 -2.90
N GLU A 109 -9.96 17.97 -1.87
CA GLU A 109 -9.59 19.39 -1.97
C GLU A 109 -8.22 19.55 -2.67
N GLU A 110 -7.20 18.78 -2.25
CA GLU A 110 -5.87 18.77 -2.87
C GLU A 110 -5.86 18.24 -4.31
N SER A 111 -6.91 17.51 -4.73
CA SER A 111 -7.00 16.99 -6.10
C SER A 111 -7.31 18.05 -7.16
N ASN A 112 -7.63 19.30 -6.76
CA ASN A 112 -7.86 20.47 -7.60
C ASN A 112 -8.80 20.26 -8.80
N GLY A 113 -9.81 19.39 -8.68
CA GLY A 113 -10.78 19.14 -9.75
C GLY A 113 -12.23 19.47 -9.43
N PHE A 114 -12.50 20.03 -8.25
CA PHE A 114 -13.84 20.43 -7.82
C PHE A 114 -13.80 21.86 -7.28
N THR A 115 -14.94 22.53 -7.36
CA THR A 115 -15.20 23.87 -6.84
C THR A 115 -15.59 23.83 -5.37
N GLU A 116 -15.53 24.96 -4.68
CA GLU A 116 -15.94 25.08 -3.28
C GLU A 116 -17.41 24.68 -3.03
N SER A 117 -18.30 24.98 -3.99
CA SER A 117 -19.70 24.53 -3.93
C SER A 117 -19.81 23.00 -3.98
N GLU A 118 -19.04 22.37 -4.86
CA GLU A 118 -18.99 20.91 -4.99
C GLU A 118 -18.35 20.25 -3.77
N TRP A 119 -17.30 20.84 -3.17
CA TRP A 119 -16.72 20.36 -1.92
C TRP A 119 -17.75 20.29 -0.80
N ASN A 120 -18.55 21.34 -0.63
CA ASN A 120 -19.62 21.38 0.36
C ASN A 120 -20.70 20.33 0.09
N ALA A 121 -21.06 20.13 -1.19
CA ALA A 121 -22.01 19.10 -1.60
C ALA A 121 -21.47 17.68 -1.34
N ILE A 122 -20.20 17.41 -1.66
CA ILE A 122 -19.53 16.13 -1.42
C ILE A 122 -19.47 15.87 0.09
N ARG A 123 -19.00 16.84 0.88
CA ARG A 123 -18.91 16.73 2.35
C ARG A 123 -20.27 16.44 2.98
N SER A 124 -21.31 17.17 2.58
CA SER A 124 -22.69 16.92 3.02
C SER A 124 -23.17 15.53 2.59
N GLY A 125 -22.88 15.15 1.34
CA GLY A 125 -23.17 13.83 0.79
C GLY A 125 -22.48 12.69 1.55
N LEU A 126 -21.23 12.85 1.98
CA LEU A 126 -20.51 11.83 2.73
C LEU A 126 -20.97 11.72 4.19
N SER A 127 -21.52 12.79 4.77
CA SER A 127 -21.99 12.80 6.16
C SER A 127 -23.49 12.49 6.33
N LYS A 128 -24.28 12.57 5.25
CA LYS A 128 -25.73 12.43 5.30
C LYS A 128 -26.18 10.99 5.57
N ASN A 129 -27.19 10.83 6.44
CA ASN A 129 -27.81 9.56 6.83
C ASN A 129 -26.90 8.57 7.56
N ILE A 130 -25.80 9.05 8.18
CA ILE A 130 -24.96 8.22 9.02
C ILE A 130 -25.42 8.37 10.47
N THR A 131 -25.83 7.26 11.09
CA THR A 131 -26.15 7.18 12.51
C THR A 131 -24.92 6.65 13.25
N GLY A 132 -24.08 7.56 13.76
CA GLY A 132 -22.79 7.24 14.38
C GLY A 132 -21.61 7.87 13.63
N PRO A 133 -20.37 7.64 14.09
CA PRO A 133 -19.19 8.12 13.37
C PRO A 133 -19.10 7.42 12.00
N PRO A 134 -18.93 8.17 10.89
CA PRO A 134 -18.66 7.57 9.59
C PRO A 134 -17.43 6.67 9.66
N ASN A 135 -17.57 5.40 9.29
CA ASN A 135 -16.45 4.46 9.23
C ASN A 135 -16.17 4.10 7.78
N TYR A 136 -15.39 4.95 7.11
CA TYR A 136 -14.88 4.64 5.77
C TYR A 136 -13.67 3.72 5.87
N PHE A 137 -13.40 2.97 4.80
CA PHE A 137 -12.15 2.23 4.68
C PHE A 137 -11.64 2.31 3.25
N ILE A 138 -10.95 3.42 2.93
CA ILE A 138 -10.46 3.67 1.57
C ILE A 138 -8.97 4.02 1.55
N GLY A 139 -8.22 3.31 0.72
CA GLY A 139 -6.82 3.65 0.44
C GLY A 139 -6.73 4.81 -0.55
N ILE A 140 -5.71 5.66 -0.38
CA ILE A 140 -5.50 6.87 -1.21
C ILE A 140 -5.53 6.57 -2.71
N LYS A 141 -4.88 5.49 -3.18
CA LYS A 141 -4.88 5.11 -4.60
C LYS A 141 -6.29 4.87 -5.15
N LYS A 142 -7.16 4.20 -4.37
CA LYS A 142 -8.55 3.94 -4.78
C LYS A 142 -9.34 5.24 -4.80
N LEU A 143 -9.17 6.09 -3.78
CA LEU A 143 -9.80 7.41 -3.72
C LEU A 143 -9.43 8.27 -4.93
N LEU A 144 -8.15 8.35 -5.30
CA LEU A 144 -7.69 9.08 -6.47
C LEU A 144 -8.33 8.55 -7.76
N ASN A 145 -8.40 7.22 -7.94
CA ASN A 145 -9.08 6.64 -9.10
C ASN A 145 -10.57 7.01 -9.17
N VAL A 146 -11.27 7.06 -8.03
CA VAL A 146 -12.69 7.44 -7.97
C VAL A 146 -12.86 8.94 -8.27
N ILE A 147 -11.95 9.77 -7.75
CA ILE A 147 -11.89 11.20 -8.04
C ILE A 147 -11.68 11.43 -9.54
N ASP A 148 -10.71 10.75 -10.15
CA ASP A 148 -10.42 10.87 -11.57
C ASP A 148 -11.61 10.42 -12.43
N LEU A 149 -12.28 9.33 -12.06
CA LEU A 149 -13.52 8.90 -12.71
C LEU A 149 -14.63 9.98 -12.61
N ALA A 150 -14.78 10.62 -11.45
CA ALA A 150 -15.77 11.67 -11.25
C ALA A 150 -15.44 12.94 -12.04
N LYS A 151 -14.15 13.28 -12.23
CA LYS A 151 -13.72 14.44 -13.03
C LYS A 151 -14.13 14.31 -14.51
N GLU A 152 -14.17 13.08 -15.03
CA GLU A 152 -14.62 12.78 -16.40
C GLU A 152 -16.14 12.92 -16.60
N CYS A 153 -16.91 13.07 -15.52
CA CYS A 153 -18.36 13.27 -15.59
C CYS A 153 -18.73 14.76 -15.80
N GLU A 154 -19.77 15.00 -16.59
CA GLU A 154 -20.28 16.34 -16.89
C GLU A 154 -21.28 16.83 -15.82
N GLY A 155 -21.26 18.14 -15.55
CA GLY A 155 -22.29 18.81 -14.75
C GLY A 155 -22.40 18.32 -13.30
N SER A 156 -23.64 18.24 -12.79
CA SER A 156 -23.95 17.84 -11.41
C SER A 156 -23.66 16.37 -11.10
N ASP A 157 -23.54 15.52 -12.12
CA ASP A 157 -23.42 14.06 -11.93
C ASP A 157 -22.08 13.65 -11.31
N ARG A 158 -21.03 14.48 -11.44
CA ARG A 158 -19.71 14.24 -10.85
C ARG A 158 -19.75 14.09 -9.33
N VAL A 159 -20.53 14.93 -8.65
CA VAL A 159 -20.67 14.91 -7.18
C VAL A 159 -21.39 13.63 -6.77
N ASP A 160 -22.48 13.30 -7.46
CA ASP A 160 -23.28 12.13 -7.18
C ASP A 160 -22.50 10.83 -7.42
N VAL A 161 -21.73 10.74 -8.51
CA VAL A 161 -20.87 9.60 -8.82
C VAL A 161 -19.81 9.42 -7.72
N LEU A 162 -19.14 10.49 -7.31
CA LEU A 162 -18.12 10.45 -6.26
C LEU A 162 -18.72 10.01 -4.93
N VAL A 163 -19.79 10.68 -4.47
CA VAL A 163 -20.45 10.38 -3.19
C VAL A 163 -20.99 8.96 -3.17
N ARG A 164 -21.66 8.51 -4.24
CA ARG A 164 -22.21 7.15 -4.32
C ARG A 164 -21.11 6.10 -4.25
N THR A 165 -20.00 6.32 -4.96
CA THR A 165 -18.88 5.37 -5.00
C THR A 165 -18.11 5.34 -3.68
N LEU A 166 -17.94 6.48 -3.01
CA LEU A 166 -17.30 6.51 -1.69
C LEU A 166 -18.18 5.88 -0.62
N ARG A 167 -19.50 6.05 -0.69
CA ARG A 167 -20.45 5.41 0.23
C ARG A 167 -20.44 3.89 0.14
N SER A 168 -20.13 3.29 -1.02
CA SER A 168 -19.96 1.82 -1.10
C SER A 168 -18.72 1.30 -0.37
N GLU A 169 -17.78 2.19 -0.01
CA GLU A 169 -16.59 1.87 0.79
C GLU A 169 -16.81 2.09 2.30
N MET A 170 -18.04 2.41 2.72
CA MET A 170 -18.38 2.44 4.13
C MET A 170 -18.45 1.02 4.68
N LEU A 171 -17.82 0.83 5.84
CA LEU A 171 -17.99 -0.39 6.62
C LEU A 171 -19.31 -0.28 7.40
N PHE A 172 -20.29 -1.11 7.04
CA PHE A 172 -21.46 -1.33 7.88
C PHE A 172 -21.09 -2.34 8.97
N SER A 173 -21.06 -1.88 10.22
CA SER A 173 -20.98 -2.75 11.41
C SER A 173 -22.32 -3.41 11.69
#